data_AF-A0A2V7UVW0-F1
#
_entry.id   AF-A0A2V7UVW0-F1
#
_cell.length_a   1.000
_cell.length_b   1.000
_cell.length_c   1.000
_cell.angle_alpha   90.00
_cell.angle_beta   90.00
_cell.angle_gamma   90.00
#
_symmetry.space_group_name_H-M   'P 1'
#
loop_
_entity.id
_entity.type
_entity.pdbx_description
1 polymer ?
#
loop_
_entity_poly.entity_id
_entity_poly.type
_entity_poly.pdbx_seq_one_letter_code
_entity_poly.pdbx_strand_id
1 'polypeptide(L)' 'MLLRPGAAVWQEQMREGRFEAFLHDAVGDEELAGGTVWDAGAHVGYHTLAFAARVGAHGRVIAFEPNPHNVARLRGNL' A
#
# COMPACT_ATOMS: atom_id res chain seq x y z
N MET A 1 -11.43 -2.02 -2.95
CA MET A 1 -11.47 -2.72 -1.64
C MET A 1 -12.80 -2.45 -0.92
N LEU A 2 -13.72 -3.42 -0.89
CA LEU A 2 -15.00 -3.30 -0.15
C LEU A 2 -14.79 -3.76 1.30
N LEU A 3 -14.55 -2.81 2.20
CA LEU A 3 -14.55 -3.04 3.64
C LEU A 3 -15.97 -2.83 4.17
N ARG A 4 -16.50 -3.80 4.91
CA ARG A 4 -17.89 -3.76 5.39
C ARG A 4 -17.97 -2.95 6.69
N PRO A 5 -19.02 -2.11 6.89
CA PRO A 5 -19.30 -1.49 8.18
C PRO A 5 -19.41 -2.55 9.29
N GLY A 6 -18.83 -2.29 10.47
CA GLY A 6 -18.75 -3.27 11.57
C GLY A 6 -17.58 -4.25 11.49
N ALA A 7 -16.64 -4.01 10.59
CA ALA A 7 -15.40 -4.76 10.50
C ALA A 7 -14.44 -4.52 11.68
N ALA A 8 -13.43 -5.38 11.79
CA ALA A 8 -12.35 -5.23 12.77
C ALA A 8 -11.62 -3.88 12.61
N VAL A 9 -11.12 -3.31 13.72
CA VAL A 9 -10.50 -1.98 13.79
C VAL A 9 -9.45 -1.74 12.70
N TRP A 10 -8.64 -2.75 12.40
CA TRP A 10 -7.61 -2.66 11.36
C TRP A 10 -8.18 -2.43 9.96
N GLN A 11 -9.36 -2.96 9.65
CA GLN A 11 -10.03 -2.70 8.37
C GLN A 11 -10.44 -1.24 8.27
N GLU A 12 -11.03 -0.69 9.33
CA GLU A 12 -11.43 0.71 9.36
C GLU A 12 -10.21 1.63 9.18
N GLN A 13 -9.11 1.33 9.89
CA GLN A 13 -7.85 2.03 9.70
C GLN A 13 -7.34 1.96 8.26
N MET A 14 -7.43 0.81 7.59
CA MET A 14 -7.04 0.69 6.17
C MET A 14 -7.96 1.51 5.26
N ARG A 15 -9.26 1.58 5.56
CA ARG A 15 -10.21 2.40 4.80
C ARG A 15 -9.85 3.89 4.86
N GLU A 16 -9.41 4.32 6.03
CA GLU A 16 -9.13 5.72 6.33
C GLU A 16 -7.68 6.13 6.04
N GLY A 17 -6.85 5.22 5.52
CA GLY A 17 -5.44 5.51 5.24
C GLY A 17 -4.55 5.61 6.50
N ARG A 18 -4.98 5.06 7.63
CA ARG A 18 -4.27 5.13 8.93
C ARG A 18 -3.71 3.79 9.41
N PHE A 19 -3.91 2.72 8.65
CA PHE A 19 -3.35 1.41 9.00
C PHE A 19 -1.81 1.48 8.93
N GLU A 20 -1.17 1.10 10.03
CA GLU A 20 0.31 1.15 10.20
C GLU A 20 0.94 2.47 9.72
N ALA A 21 0.29 3.60 10.02
CA ALA A 21 0.71 4.93 9.57
C ALA A 21 2.20 5.25 9.85
N PHE A 22 2.76 4.71 10.94
CA PHE A 22 4.17 4.87 11.29
C PHE A 22 5.13 4.45 10.16
N LEU A 23 4.76 3.48 9.31
CA LEU A 23 5.57 3.08 8.15
C LEU A 23 5.64 4.18 7.09
N HIS A 24 4.55 4.93 6.93
CA HIS A 24 4.48 6.04 5.99
C HIS A 24 5.12 7.29 6.56
N ASP A 25 4.92 7.55 7.85
CA ASP A 25 5.45 8.72 8.56
C ASP A 25 6.97 8.67 8.74
N ALA A 26 7.57 7.47 8.72
CA ALA A 26 9.00 7.29 8.93
C ALA A 26 9.88 7.79 7.77
N VAL A 27 9.31 7.99 6.58
CA VAL A 27 10.03 8.43 5.37
C VAL A 27 9.34 9.67 4.84
N GLY A 28 10.07 10.70 4.44
CA GLY A 28 9.48 11.92 3.88
C GLY A 28 9.07 11.79 2.41
N ASP A 29 8.15 12.63 1.94
CA ASP A 29 7.76 12.64 0.51
C ASP A 29 8.92 13.05 -0.40
N GLU A 30 9.75 14.01 0.03
CA GLU A 30 10.94 14.44 -0.71
C GLU A 30 11.97 13.31 -0.84
N GLU A 31 12.06 12.41 0.15
CA GLU A 31 12.97 11.26 0.14
C GLU A 31 12.49 10.17 -0.84
N LEU A 32 11.18 10.04 -1.03
CA LEU A 32 10.59 9.05 -1.94
C LEU A 32 10.43 9.55 -3.37
N ALA A 33 10.36 10.86 -3.60
CA ALA A 33 10.07 11.44 -4.90
C ALA A 33 11.04 10.95 -6.00
N GLY A 34 10.50 10.33 -7.05
CA GLY A 34 11.29 9.73 -8.14
C GLY A 34 12.02 8.43 -7.76
N GLY A 35 11.87 7.95 -6.53
CA GLY A 35 12.55 6.78 -5.99
C GLY A 35 11.96 5.44 -6.45
N THR A 36 12.58 4.36 -5.98
CA THR A 36 12.08 2.98 -6.16
C THR A 36 11.82 2.36 -4.79
N VAL A 37 10.57 1.98 -4.53
CA VAL A 37 10.16 1.27 -3.31
C VAL A 37 9.97 -0.21 -3.60
N TRP A 38 10.47 -1.07 -2.73
CA TRP A 38 10.24 -2.52 -2.79
C TRP A 38 9.25 -2.89 -1.68
N ASP A 39 8.05 -3.31 -2.06
CA ASP A 39 6.99 -3.71 -1.13
C ASP A 39 6.89 -5.24 -1.10
N ALA A 40 7.45 -5.86 -0.06
CA ALA A 40 7.51 -7.31 0.10
C ALA A 40 6.43 -7.79 1.07
N GLY A 41 5.49 -8.61 0.56
CA GLY A 41 4.25 -8.92 1.26
C GLY A 41 3.13 -7.93 0.95
N ALA A 42 3.04 -7.51 -0.32
CA ALA A 42 2.14 -6.45 -0.78
C ALA A 42 0.65 -6.71 -0.52
N HIS A 43 0.26 -7.95 -0.21
CA HIS A 43 -1.07 -8.35 0.21
C HIS A 43 -2.15 -7.86 -0.78
N VAL A 44 -2.97 -6.88 -0.38
CA VAL A 44 -4.03 -6.29 -1.21
C VAL A 44 -3.62 -4.95 -1.82
N GLY A 45 -2.37 -4.52 -1.66
CA GLY A 45 -1.82 -3.31 -2.28
C GLY A 45 -2.00 -2.04 -1.46
N TYR A 46 -2.37 -2.12 -0.18
CA TYR A 46 -2.60 -0.93 0.65
C TYR A 46 -1.33 -0.05 0.74
N HIS A 47 -0.20 -0.62 1.18
CA HIS A 47 1.06 0.12 1.23
C HIS A 47 1.62 0.37 -0.17
N THR A 48 1.48 -0.57 -1.10
CA THR A 48 1.90 -0.40 -2.51
C THR A 48 1.33 0.90 -3.11
N LEU A 49 0.02 1.11 -2.99
CA LEU A 49 -0.67 2.29 -3.53
C LEU A 49 -0.29 3.56 -2.78
N ALA A 50 -0.15 3.49 -1.45
CA ALA A 50 0.31 4.63 -0.65
C ALA A 50 1.71 5.08 -1.07
N PHE A 51 2.65 4.16 -1.28
CA PHE A 51 3.99 4.50 -1.78
C PHE A 51 3.96 4.94 -3.25
N ALA A 52 3.12 4.36 -4.10
CA ALA A 52 2.99 4.75 -5.50
C ALA A 52 2.58 6.22 -5.65
N ALA A 53 1.66 6.69 -4.79
CA ALA A 53 1.26 8.09 -4.74
C ALA A 53 2.42 9.04 -4.36
N ARG A 54 3.36 8.57 -3.53
CA ARG A 54 4.44 9.39 -2.96
C ARG A 54 5.70 9.41 -3.82
N VAL A 55 6.05 8.29 -4.47
CA VAL A 55 7.18 8.25 -5.41
C VAL A 55 6.89 9.04 -6.71
N GLY A 56 5.61 9.25 -7.04
CA GLY A 56 5.17 10.09 -8.14
C GLY A 56 5.47 9.52 -9.53
N ALA A 57 5.22 10.32 -10.57
CA ALA A 57 5.24 9.89 -11.97
C ALA A 57 6.61 9.41 -12.49
N HIS A 58 7.70 9.80 -11.82
CA HIS A 58 9.07 9.41 -12.18
C HIS A 58 9.61 8.26 -11.33
N GLY A 59 8.90 7.88 -10.27
CA GLY A 59 9.26 6.78 -9.40
C GLY A 59 8.53 5.48 -9.77
N ARG A 60 8.77 4.43 -8.98
CA ARG A 60 8.06 3.16 -9.12
C ARG A 60 8.00 2.39 -7.81
N VAL A 61 6.99 1.52 -7.69
CA VAL A 61 6.90 0.54 -6.60
C VAL A 61 6.96 -0.86 -7.20
N ILE A 62 7.85 -1.71 -6.68
CA ILE A 62 7.96 -3.12 -7.05
C ILE A 62 7.31 -3.94 -5.93
N ALA A 63 6.12 -4.47 -6.20
CA ALA A 63 5.33 -5.23 -5.23
C ALA A 63 5.54 -6.74 -5.40
N PHE A 64 5.81 -7.43 -4.30
CA PHE A 64 5.96 -8.88 -4.22
C PHE A 64 4.88 -9.45 -3.29
N GLU A 65 4.11 -10.42 -3.78
CA GLU A 65 3.10 -11.12 -2.98
C GLU A 65 3.14 -12.62 -3.29
N PRO A 66 3.44 -13.47 -2.29
CA PRO A 66 3.57 -14.91 -2.52
C PRO A 66 2.23 -15.65 -2.59
N ASN A 67 1.16 -15.14 -1.97
CA ASN A 67 -0.13 -15.82 -1.97
C ASN A 67 -0.91 -15.55 -3.27
N PRO A 68 -1.23 -16.57 -4.09
CA PRO A 68 -1.91 -16.37 -5.36
C PRO A 68 -3.28 -15.67 -5.27
N HIS A 69 -4.01 -15.88 -4.17
CA HIS A 69 -5.29 -15.20 -3.95
C HIS A 69 -5.09 -13.70 -3.72
N ASN A 70 -4.06 -13.34 -2.96
CA ASN A 70 -3.71 -11.94 -2.74
C ASN A 70 -3.16 -11.30 -4.02
N VAL A 71 -2.35 -12.02 -4.81
CA VAL A 71 -1.91 -11.54 -6.14
C VAL A 71 -3.09 -11.14 -7.01
N ALA A 72 -4.16 -11.95 -7.05
CA ALA A 72 -5.35 -11.62 -7.82
C ALA A 72 -6.04 -10.34 -7.31
N ARG A 73 -6.10 -10.15 -5.98
CA ARG A 73 -6.69 -8.95 -5.35
C ARG A 73 -5.81 -7.72 -5.55
N LEU A 74 -4.50 -7.84 -5.37
CA LEU A 74 -3.50 -6.81 -5.62
C LEU A 74 -3.64 -6.30 -7.05
N ARG A 75 -3.62 -7.20 -8.04
CA ARG A 75 -3.79 -6.85 -9.46
C ARG A 75 -5.12 -6.16 -9.78
N GLY A 76 -6.17 -6.41 -8.99
CA GLY A 76 -7.46 -5.74 -9.15
C GLY A 76 -7.54 -4.37 -8.46
N ASN A 77 -6.60 -4.04 -7.59
CA ASN A 77 -6.52 -2.74 -6.91
C ASN A 77 -5.46 -1.80 -7.52
N LEU A 78 -4.46 -2.34 -8.22
CA LEU A 78 -3.49 -1.58 -9.04
C LEU A 78 -4.17 -1.07 -10.32
#